data_AF-A0A2V9ZTA1-F1
#
_entry.id   AF-A0A2V9ZTA1-F1
#
_cell.length_a   1.000
_cell.length_b   1.000
_cell.length_c   1.000
_cell.angle_alpha   90.00
_cell.angle_beta   90.00
_cell.angle_gamma   90.00
#
_symmetry.space_group_name_H-M   'P 1'
#
loop_
_entity.id
_entity.type
_entity.pdbx_description
1 polymer ?
#
loop_
_entity_poly.entity_id
_entity_poly.type
_entity_poly.pdbx_seq_one_letter_code
_entity_poly.pdbx_strand_id
1 'polypeptide(L)'
;MVFELSQPYAAAERLFDSFAILPKHILEKPYQEGRLAQVWGVSSPATEIVGLGPFRLKEYVPGERMVLERNPYYWKVDRKGERLPYLDELIFLFVPSDDAQIIRFQAGDTDVLSRISAENYS
;
A
#
# COMPACT_ATOMS: atom_id res chain seq x y z
N MET A 1 -23.78 7.07 -2.74
CA MET A 1 -23.38 6.69 -4.11
C MET A 1 -24.47 5.79 -4.67
N VAL A 2 -24.91 6.03 -5.90
CA VAL A 2 -25.97 5.26 -6.56
C VAL A 2 -25.37 4.69 -7.84
N PHE A 3 -25.58 3.40 -8.09
CA PHE A 3 -25.13 2.74 -9.32
C PHE A 3 -26.35 2.31 -10.12
N GLU A 4 -26.38 2.71 -11.38
CA GLU A 4 -27.40 2.28 -12.33
C GLU A 4 -26.74 1.29 -13.30
N LEU A 5 -27.24 0.06 -13.32
CA LEU A 5 -26.76 -0.99 -14.22
C LEU A 5 -27.68 -1.07 -15.42
N SER A 6 -27.12 -1.35 -16.60
CA SER A 6 -27.89 -1.47 -17.85
C SER A 6 -28.89 -2.63 -17.85
N GLN A 7 -28.68 -3.63 -16.98
CA GLN A 7 -29.56 -4.78 -16.79
C GLN A 7 -29.35 -5.39 -15.39
N PRO A 8 -30.28 -6.21 -14.87
CA PRO A 8 -30.07 -6.95 -13.64
C PRO A 8 -28.81 -7.80 -13.68
N TYR A 9 -27.92 -7.64 -12.71
CA TYR A 9 -26.68 -8.42 -12.59
C TYR A 9 -26.55 -9.00 -11.17
N ALA A 10 -26.63 -10.33 -11.08
CA ALA A 10 -26.72 -11.04 -9.80
C ALA A 10 -25.45 -10.96 -8.94
N ALA A 11 -24.29 -10.73 -9.57
CA ALA A 11 -22.99 -10.61 -8.91
C ALA A 11 -22.49 -9.16 -8.88
N ALA A 12 -23.41 -8.18 -8.88
CA ALA A 12 -23.08 -6.76 -8.91
C ALA A 12 -22.23 -6.31 -7.71
N GLU A 13 -22.35 -7.00 -6.58
CA GLU A 13 -21.53 -6.76 -5.39
C GLU A 13 -20.03 -6.95 -5.65
N ARG A 14 -19.66 -7.89 -6.54
CA ARG A 14 -18.26 -8.15 -6.88
C ARG A 14 -17.57 -6.98 -7.59
N LEU A 15 -18.35 -6.06 -8.16
CA LEU A 15 -17.81 -4.83 -8.72
C LEU A 15 -17.10 -4.01 -7.63
N PHE A 16 -17.57 -4.09 -6.38
CA PHE A 16 -17.04 -3.34 -5.24
C PHE A 16 -15.75 -3.89 -4.66
N ASP A 17 -15.35 -5.11 -5.02
CA ASP A 17 -14.07 -5.69 -4.59
C ASP A 17 -12.87 -4.93 -5.19
N SER A 18 -13.07 -4.29 -6.35
CA SER A 18 -12.00 -3.63 -7.13
C SER A 18 -12.09 -2.11 -7.18
N PHE A 19 -13.11 -1.51 -6.55
CA PHE A 19 -13.26 -0.05 -6.55
C PHE A 19 -12.31 0.60 -5.53
N ALA A 20 -11.24 1.21 -6.02
CA ALA A 20 -10.40 2.09 -5.21
C ALA A 20 -11.08 3.45 -5.01
N ILE A 21 -11.30 3.86 -3.76
CA ILE A 21 -11.75 5.21 -3.43
C ILE A 21 -10.52 6.13 -3.40
N LEU A 22 -10.55 7.17 -4.22
CA LEU A 22 -9.43 8.10 -4.40
C LEU A 22 -9.71 9.48 -3.75
N PRO A 23 -8.68 10.18 -3.24
CA PRO A 23 -8.82 11.47 -2.55
C PRO A 23 -9.13 12.60 -3.54
N LYS A 24 -10.43 12.90 -3.72
CA LYS A 24 -10.90 13.97 -4.62
C LYS A 24 -10.16 15.30 -4.44
N HIS A 25 -9.98 15.75 -3.21
CA HIS A 25 -9.37 17.05 -2.89
C HIS A 25 -7.89 17.19 -3.33
N ILE A 26 -7.22 16.08 -3.66
CA ILE A 26 -5.85 16.07 -4.21
C ILE A 26 -5.87 15.81 -5.72
N LEU A 27 -6.69 14.85 -6.16
CA LEU A 27 -6.62 14.30 -7.51
C LEU A 27 -7.60 14.90 -8.52
N GLU A 28 -8.60 15.67 -8.08
CA GLU A 28 -9.61 16.26 -8.99
C GLU A 28 -8.98 17.15 -10.05
N LYS A 29 -8.08 18.07 -9.66
CA LYS A 29 -7.43 18.98 -10.61
C LYS A 29 -6.54 18.23 -11.62
N PRO A 30 -5.60 17.35 -11.21
CA PRO A 30 -4.84 16.54 -12.15
C PRO A 30 -5.70 15.67 -13.06
N TYR A 31 -6.82 15.16 -12.57
CA TYR A 31 -7.77 14.38 -13.38
C TYR A 31 -8.43 15.23 -14.47
N GLN A 32 -8.97 16.41 -14.12
CA GLN A 32 -9.60 17.33 -15.08
C GLN A 32 -8.61 17.80 -16.16
N GLU A 33 -7.33 17.91 -15.81
CA GLU A 33 -6.27 18.32 -16.73
C GLU A 33 -5.68 17.15 -17.54
N GLY A 34 -6.16 15.91 -17.36
CA GLY A 34 -5.65 14.73 -18.06
C GLY A 34 -4.25 14.28 -17.62
N ARG A 35 -3.79 14.73 -16.45
CA ARG A 35 -2.44 14.49 -15.91
C ARG A 35 -2.42 13.49 -14.74
N LEU A 36 -3.51 12.76 -14.52
CA LEU A 36 -3.61 11.83 -13.39
C LEU A 36 -2.48 10.79 -13.36
N ALA A 37 -2.05 10.28 -14.52
CA ALA A 37 -0.95 9.31 -14.59
C ALA A 37 0.43 9.87 -14.22
N GLN A 38 0.56 11.20 -14.09
CA GLN A 38 1.81 11.89 -13.79
C GLN A 38 1.94 12.26 -12.30
N VAL A 39 0.87 12.09 -11.51
CA VAL A 39 0.91 12.36 -10.07
C VAL A 39 1.52 11.19 -9.32
N TRP A 40 2.09 11.46 -8.13
CA TRP A 40 2.64 10.43 -7.25
C TRP A 40 3.74 9.57 -7.88
N GLY A 41 4.58 10.17 -8.74
CA GLY A 41 5.80 9.54 -9.23
C GLY A 41 6.87 9.39 -8.13
N VAL A 42 7.98 8.72 -8.44
CA VAL A 42 9.07 8.37 -7.51
C VAL A 42 9.67 9.58 -6.79
N SER A 43 9.64 10.76 -7.40
CA SER A 43 10.16 12.01 -6.82
C SER A 43 9.12 12.81 -6.02
N SER A 44 7.90 12.31 -5.88
CA SER A 44 6.85 13.05 -5.18
C SER A 44 7.12 13.06 -3.68
N PRO A 45 6.89 14.20 -2.99
CA PRO A 45 6.98 14.23 -1.53
C PRO A 45 6.05 13.18 -0.91
N ALA A 46 6.53 12.46 0.10
CA ALA A 46 5.76 11.43 0.79
C ALA A 46 4.44 11.98 1.37
N THR A 47 4.43 13.24 1.80
CA THR A 47 3.27 13.95 2.35
C THR A 47 2.15 14.21 1.34
N GLU A 48 2.43 14.15 0.04
CA GLU A 48 1.42 14.36 -1.01
C GLU A 48 0.67 13.07 -1.37
N ILE A 49 1.20 11.90 -0.98
CA ILE A 49 0.60 10.60 -1.23
C ILE A 49 -0.36 10.29 -0.08
N VAL A 50 -1.66 10.43 -0.36
CA VAL A 50 -2.70 10.22 0.65
C VAL A 50 -3.62 9.06 0.27
N GLY A 51 -3.99 8.25 1.25
CA GLY A 51 -4.82 7.07 1.05
C GLY A 51 -5.56 6.65 2.32
N LEU A 52 -6.51 5.72 2.15
CA LEU A 52 -7.34 5.17 3.23
C LEU A 52 -6.72 3.95 3.91
N GLY A 53 -5.49 3.57 3.54
CA GLY A 53 -4.79 2.39 4.03
C GLY A 53 -4.30 2.52 5.48
N PRO A 54 -3.89 1.41 6.11
CA PRO A 54 -3.41 1.36 7.50
C PRO A 54 -2.05 2.05 7.70
N PHE A 55 -1.27 2.22 6.63
CA PHE A 55 0.03 2.89 6.65
C PHE A 55 0.10 3.98 5.58
N ARG A 56 0.94 4.99 5.82
CA ARG A 56 1.27 6.09 4.91
C ARG A 56 2.77 6.10 4.63
N LEU A 57 3.18 6.61 3.47
CA LEU A 57 4.60 6.73 3.15
C LEU A 57 5.25 7.74 4.09
N LYS A 58 6.31 7.31 4.79
CA LYS A 58 7.14 8.17 5.65
C LYS A 58 8.40 8.60 4.91
N GLU A 59 9.10 7.64 4.31
CA GLU A 59 10.38 7.87 3.64
C GLU A 59 10.56 6.90 2.47
N TYR A 60 11.21 7.36 1.42
CA TYR A 60 11.68 6.53 0.32
C TYR A 60 13.12 6.89 0.00
N VAL A 61 14.04 5.93 0.16
CA VAL A 61 15.44 6.05 -0.22
C VAL A 61 15.68 5.14 -1.44
N PRO A 62 15.85 5.72 -2.64
CA PRO A 62 15.97 4.95 -3.88
C PRO A 62 17.06 3.88 -3.79
N GLY A 63 16.69 2.64 -4.12
CA GLY A 63 17.62 1.49 -4.13
C GLY A 63 18.02 0.95 -2.76
N GLU A 64 17.58 1.57 -1.66
CA GLU A 64 17.90 1.13 -0.30
C GLU A 64 16.67 0.65 0.45
N ARG A 65 15.69 1.53 0.67
CA ARG A 65 14.52 1.21 1.52
C ARG A 65 13.31 2.09 1.29
N MET A 66 12.15 1.60 1.72
CA MET A 66 10.91 2.36 1.87
C MET A 66 10.36 2.16 3.27
N VAL A 67 10.03 3.27 3.94
CA VAL A 67 9.46 3.25 5.29
C VAL A 67 8.02 3.74 5.22
N LEU A 68 7.11 2.93 5.72
CA LEU A 68 5.71 3.30 5.94
C LEU A 68 5.47 3.45 7.43
N GLU A 69 4.76 4.50 7.83
CA GLU A 69 4.32 4.70 9.21
C GLU A 69 2.83 4.46 9.34
N ARG A 70 2.40 4.08 10.54
CA ARG A 70 0.99 3.96 10.92
C ARG A 70 0.21 5.20 10.48
N ASN A 71 -0.93 4.99 9.83
CA ASN A 71 -1.85 6.06 9.49
C ASN A 71 -2.67 6.46 10.74
N PRO A 72 -2.46 7.65 11.34
CA PRO A 72 -3.20 8.06 12.54
C PRO A 72 -4.71 8.23 12.29
N TYR A 73 -5.11 8.37 11.02
CA TYR A 73 -6.50 8.50 10.58
C TYR A 73 -7.12 7.17 10.12
N TYR A 74 -6.47 6.03 10.35
CA TYR A 74 -7.04 4.75 9.95
C TYR A 74 -8.34 4.45 10.71
N TRP A 75 -9.34 4.00 9.98
CA TRP A 75 -10.72 3.95 10.43
C TRP A 75 -11.13 2.58 11.00
N LYS A 76 -10.35 1.52 10.74
CA LYS A 76 -10.67 0.20 11.29
C LYS A 76 -10.23 0.10 12.74
N VAL A 77 -11.09 -0.53 13.52
CA VAL A 77 -10.82 -0.92 14.90
C VAL A 77 -10.91 -2.44 15.02
N ASP A 78 -10.26 -2.99 16.02
CA ASP A 78 -10.41 -4.39 16.39
C ASP A 78 -11.75 -4.64 17.14
N ARG A 79 -11.94 -5.87 17.65
CA ARG A 79 -13.16 -6.21 18.40
C ARG A 79 -13.26 -5.52 19.77
N LYS A 80 -12.15 -5.02 20.31
CA LYS A 80 -12.08 -4.31 21.59
C LYS A 80 -12.20 -2.78 21.43
N GLY A 81 -12.26 -2.29 20.19
CA GLY A 81 -12.32 -0.86 19.89
C GLY A 81 -10.95 -0.19 19.77
N GLU A 82 -9.86 -0.96 19.76
CA GLU A 82 -8.51 -0.44 19.54
C GLU A 82 -8.29 -0.12 18.06
N ARG A 83 -7.75 1.07 17.77
CA ARG A 83 -7.51 1.51 16.39
C ARG A 83 -6.34 0.74 15.78
N LEU A 84 -6.58 0.15 14.61
CA LEU A 84 -5.57 -0.57 13.84
C LEU A 84 -4.68 0.40 13.02
N PRO A 85 -3.53 -0.05 12.46
CA PRO A 85 -2.85 -1.34 12.65
C PRO A 85 -2.33 -1.54 14.09
N TYR A 86 -1.61 -2.62 14.41
CA TYR A 86 -0.89 -2.72 15.69
C TYR A 86 0.57 -2.27 15.58
N LEU A 87 1.15 -2.39 14.39
CA LEU A 87 2.52 -2.00 14.11
C LEU A 87 2.63 -0.48 13.90
N ASP A 88 3.72 0.10 14.36
CA ASP A 88 4.00 1.53 14.18
C ASP A 88 4.61 1.82 12.82
N GLU A 89 5.47 0.94 12.31
CA GLU A 89 6.16 1.11 11.04
C GLU A 89 6.30 -0.20 10.29
N LEU A 90 6.41 -0.09 8.95
CA LEU A 90 6.84 -1.15 8.06
C LEU A 90 8.05 -0.65 7.28
N ILE A 91 9.13 -1.44 7.27
CA ILE A 91 10.35 -1.12 6.55
C ILE A 91 10.54 -2.17 5.46
N PHE A 92 10.51 -1.73 4.21
CA PHE A 92 10.82 -2.56 3.05
C PHE A 92 12.25 -2.29 2.64
N LEU A 93 13.13 -3.28 2.79
CA LEU A 93 14.51 -3.21 2.31
C LEU A 93 14.57 -3.69 0.86
N PHE A 94 15.24 -2.91 0.00
CA PHE A 94 15.44 -3.28 -1.40
C PHE A 94 16.72 -4.10 -1.53
N VAL A 95 16.57 -5.41 -1.49
CA VAL A 95 17.68 -6.36 -1.58
C VAL A 95 17.72 -6.96 -3.00
N PRO A 96 18.86 -6.88 -3.70
CA PRO A 96 18.94 -7.18 -5.14
C PRO A 96 18.85 -8.66 -5.51
N SER A 97 18.98 -9.60 -4.56
CA SER A 97 18.89 -11.04 -4.81
C SER A 97 18.09 -11.78 -3.74
N ASP A 98 17.43 -12.87 -4.14
CA ASP A 98 16.64 -13.73 -3.24
C ASP A 98 17.55 -14.38 -2.17
N ASP A 99 18.75 -14.83 -2.53
CA ASP A 99 19.74 -15.39 -1.59
C ASP A 99 20.11 -14.40 -0.46
N ALA A 100 20.33 -13.13 -0.82
CA ALA A 100 20.66 -12.11 0.16
C ALA A 100 19.46 -11.77 1.07
N GLN A 101 18.22 -11.89 0.57
CA GLN A 101 17.02 -11.75 1.39
C GLN A 101 16.93 -12.89 2.42
N ILE A 102 17.20 -14.14 2.01
CA ILE A 102 17.19 -15.30 2.89
C ILE A 102 18.24 -15.17 3.99
N ILE A 103 19.47 -14.80 3.63
CA ILE A 103 20.56 -14.62 4.61
C ILE A 103 20.17 -13.55 5.65
N ARG A 104 19.60 -12.42 5.22
CA ARG A 104 19.14 -11.35 6.13
C ARG A 104 18.02 -11.83 7.05
N PHE A 105 17.07 -12.58 6.52
CA PHE A 105 15.99 -13.15 7.33
C PHE A 105 16.52 -14.15 8.36
N GLN A 106 17.44 -15.04 7.95
CA GLN A 106 18.09 -15.99 8.86
C GLN A 106 18.93 -15.28 9.94
N ALA A 107 19.54 -14.14 9.60
CA ALA A 107 20.25 -13.30 10.55
C ALA A 107 19.32 -12.51 11.50
N GLY A 108 18.02 -12.45 11.23
CA GLY A 108 17.05 -11.68 12.00
C GLY A 108 16.97 -10.20 11.62
N ASP A 109 17.55 -9.80 10.49
CA ASP A 109 17.48 -8.41 9.97
C ASP A 109 16.10 -8.07 9.38
N THR A 110 15.30 -9.08 9.01
CA THR A 110 13.95 -8.92 8.48
C THR A 110 12.98 -9.90 9.14
N ASP A 111 11.73 -9.47 9.33
CA ASP A 111 10.69 -10.29 9.97
C ASP A 111 9.85 -11.11 8.96
N VAL A 112 9.90 -10.75 7.67
CA VAL A 112 9.06 -11.35 6.61
C VAL A 112 9.86 -11.53 5.33
N LEU A 113 9.66 -12.67 4.66
CA LEU A 113 10.09 -12.94 3.29
C LEU A 113 8.88 -13.08 2.37
N SER A 114 8.85 -12.33 1.27
CA SER A 114 7.72 -12.28 0.33
C SER A 114 7.83 -13.30 -0.82
N ARG A 115 9.05 -13.76 -1.15
CA ARG A 115 9.32 -14.80 -2.14
C ARG A 115 10.18 -15.90 -1.52
N ILE A 116 9.63 -17.11 -1.48
CA ILE A 116 10.39 -18.32 -1.24
C ILE A 116 10.04 -19.28 -2.38
N SER A 117 11.04 -19.70 -3.17
CA SER A 117 10.88 -20.75 -4.19
C SER A 117 11.42 -22.08 -3.66
N ALA A 118 11.11 -23.19 -4.35
CA ALA A 118 11.65 -24.51 -3.99
C ALA A 118 13.18 -24.58 -4.12
N GLU A 119 13.77 -23.76 -5.00
CA GLU A 119 15.22 -23.67 -5.22
C GLU A 119 15.95 -23.11 -3.99
N ASN A 120 15.24 -22.38 -3.11
CA ASN A 120 15.80 -21.83 -1.88
C ASN A 120 16.04 -22.89 -0.79
N TYR A 121 15.69 -24.16 -1.04
CA TYR A 121 15.80 -25.29 -0.09
C TYR A 121 16.72 -26.43 -0.56
N SER A 122 17.34 -26.32 -1.74
CA SER A 122 18.30 -27.30 -2.26
C SER A 122 19.73 -26.95 -1.87
#